data_AF-A0A529Y1X2-F1
#
_entry.id   AF-A0A529Y1X2-F1
#
_cell.length_a   1.000
_cell.length_b   1.000
_cell.length_c   1.000
_cell.angle_alpha   90.00
_cell.angle_beta   90.00
_cell.angle_gamma   90.00
#
_symmetry.space_group_name_H-M   'P 1'
#
loop_
_entity.id
_entity.type
_entity.pdbx_description
1 polymer ?
#
loop_
_entity_poly.entity_id
_entity_poly.type
_entity_poly.pdbx_seq_one_letter_code
_entity_poly.pdbx_strand_id
1 'polypeptide(L)'
;NDFEAFDLLDRIEDVLTSRRYDFINISLGPDYPLDDDDISPWTARLDQILAPGETVATIACGNNGERDRATGLHRVQPPSDGVNMLAIGASDGFGSGWRRATYSACGPGRSPGYVKPDFLTFGGSHGTPFLALNTVAPHAAAGIMGTSFAAPVAMRTGTGVRAQFSEALWAPAVKALLVHHANGKEADRT
;
A
#
# COMPACT_ATOMS: atom_id res chain seq x y z
N ASN A 1 -1.51 1.46 21.40
CA ASN A 1 -0.81 2.40 22.31
C ASN A 1 0.37 2.98 21.54
N ASP A 2 0.64 4.29 21.60
CA ASP A 2 1.70 4.93 20.80
C ASP A 2 3.08 4.30 21.04
N PHE A 3 3.36 3.88 22.28
CA PHE A 3 4.59 3.15 22.63
C PHE A 3 4.74 1.85 21.82
N GLU A 4 3.68 1.05 21.71
CA GLU A 4 3.72 -0.20 20.93
C GLU A 4 3.92 0.07 19.43
N ALA A 5 3.39 1.19 18.92
CA ALA A 5 3.59 1.58 17.54
C ALA A 5 5.04 2.00 17.27
N PHE A 6 5.67 2.74 18.19
CA PHE A 6 7.09 3.07 18.07
C PHE A 6 7.99 1.83 18.22
N ASP A 7 7.71 0.95 19.18
CA ASP A 7 8.45 -0.32 19.31
C ASP A 7 8.36 -1.18 18.05
N LEU A 8 7.21 -1.18 17.38
CA LEU A 8 7.04 -1.88 16.11
C LEU A 8 7.81 -1.21 14.97
N LEU A 9 7.81 0.11 14.91
CA LEU A 9 8.57 0.87 13.93
C LEU A 9 10.08 0.60 14.08
N ASP A 10 10.59 0.63 15.31
CA ASP A 10 12.01 0.34 15.61
C ASP A 10 12.39 -1.08 15.16
N ARG A 11 11.53 -2.07 15.41
CA ARG A 11 11.76 -3.45 14.92
C ARG A 11 11.78 -3.55 13.40
N ILE A 12 10.93 -2.80 12.71
CA ILE A 12 10.91 -2.76 11.24
C ILE A 12 12.20 -2.13 10.74
N GLU A 13 12.62 -1.01 11.33
CA GLU A 13 13.87 -0.33 11.01
C GLU A 13 15.09 -1.25 11.19
N ASP A 14 15.18 -1.95 12.33
CA ASP A 14 16.24 -2.94 12.58
C ASP A 14 16.29 -4.01 11.49
N VAL A 15 15.14 -4.56 11.11
CA VAL A 15 15.06 -5.58 10.07
C VAL A 15 15.49 -5.03 8.71
N LEU A 16 14.97 -3.86 8.31
CA LEU A 16 15.25 -3.24 7.02
C LEU A 16 16.69 -2.77 6.87
N THR A 17 17.35 -2.40 7.96
CA THR A 17 18.75 -1.96 7.96
C THR A 17 19.74 -3.11 8.16
N SER A 18 19.31 -4.25 8.72
CA SER A 18 20.17 -5.43 8.94
C SER A 18 20.66 -6.10 7.66
N ARG A 19 19.90 -5.99 6.56
CA ARG A 19 20.26 -6.51 5.24
C ARG A 19 19.46 -5.82 4.16
N ARG A 20 19.95 -5.92 2.92
CA ARG A 20 19.23 -5.44 1.74
C ARG A 20 18.11 -6.39 1.35
N TYR A 21 16.95 -5.83 1.05
CA TYR A 21 15.80 -6.52 0.46
C TYR A 21 15.49 -5.89 -0.89
N ASP A 22 15.21 -6.69 -1.92
CA ASP A 22 14.75 -6.14 -3.20
C ASP A 22 13.29 -5.66 -3.13
N PHE A 23 12.48 -6.37 -2.35
CA PHE A 23 11.05 -6.13 -2.19
C PHE A 23 10.64 -6.26 -0.72
N ILE A 24 9.80 -5.35 -0.27
CA ILE A 24 9.14 -5.42 1.04
C ILE A 24 7.66 -5.08 0.91
N ASN A 25 6.86 -5.66 1.80
CA ASN A 25 5.46 -5.32 1.95
C ASN A 25 5.17 -4.97 3.42
N ILE A 26 4.56 -3.81 3.65
CA ILE A 26 4.12 -3.37 4.98
C ILE A 26 2.60 -3.18 4.91
N SER A 27 1.87 -4.18 5.40
CA SER A 27 0.40 -4.17 5.50
C SER A 27 -0.09 -3.73 6.88
N LEU A 28 0.63 -2.82 7.52
CA LEU A 28 0.37 -2.34 8.88
C LEU A 28 0.80 -0.88 9.01
N GLY A 29 0.25 -0.18 9.99
CA GLY A 29 0.57 1.20 10.30
C GLY A 29 -0.37 1.76 11.36
N PRO A 30 -0.13 3.00 11.83
CA PRO A 30 -1.03 3.68 12.73
C PRO A 30 -2.43 3.92 12.13
N ASP A 31 -3.49 3.76 12.94
CA ASP A 31 -4.87 4.03 12.52
C ASP A 31 -5.27 5.49 12.76
N TYR A 32 -4.67 6.40 11.99
CA TYR A 32 -5.13 7.79 11.89
C TYR A 32 -4.98 8.31 10.45
N PRO A 33 -5.91 9.16 9.99
CA PRO A 33 -5.79 9.83 8.71
C PRO A 33 -4.62 10.82 8.75
N LEU A 34 -4.04 11.10 7.59
CA LEU A 34 -2.98 12.09 7.49
C LEU A 34 -3.47 13.51 7.72
N ASP A 35 -2.61 14.26 8.38
CA ASP A 35 -2.66 15.71 8.46
C ASP A 35 -1.72 16.31 7.39
N ASP A 36 -2.07 17.47 6.85
CA ASP A 36 -1.25 18.15 5.85
C ASP A 36 -0.01 18.80 6.48
N ASP A 37 -0.13 19.23 7.74
CA ASP A 37 0.89 20.02 8.43
C ASP A 37 1.93 19.17 9.18
N ASP A 38 1.63 17.89 9.44
CA ASP A 38 2.48 17.00 10.24
C ASP A 38 2.90 15.74 9.49
N ILE A 39 4.21 15.47 9.48
CA ILE A 39 4.75 14.20 8.99
C ILE A 39 4.75 13.17 10.11
N SER A 40 4.10 12.03 9.88
CA SER A 40 4.16 10.91 10.81
C SER A 40 5.60 10.41 10.97
N PRO A 41 6.06 10.08 12.20
CA PRO A 41 7.35 9.44 12.41
C PRO A 41 7.51 8.14 11.60
N TRP A 42 6.43 7.41 11.37
CA TRP A 42 6.42 6.21 10.53
C TRP A 42 6.79 6.54 9.08
N THR A 43 6.11 7.53 8.50
CA THR A 43 6.40 8.01 7.14
C THR A 43 7.82 8.54 7.06
N ALA A 44 8.23 9.42 7.98
CA ALA A 44 9.55 10.05 7.96
C ALA A 44 10.68 9.01 7.93
N ARG A 45 10.66 8.04 8.85
CA ARG A 45 11.72 7.04 8.95
C ARG A 45 11.73 6.07 7.78
N LEU A 46 10.58 5.50 7.43
CA LEU A 46 10.51 4.52 6.34
C LEU A 46 10.81 5.15 4.98
N ASP A 47 10.37 6.38 4.74
CA ASP A 47 10.68 7.10 3.51
C ASP A 47 12.17 7.42 3.39
N GLN A 48 12.84 7.73 4.52
CA GLN A 48 14.29 7.92 4.58
C GLN A 48 15.06 6.62 4.31
N ILE A 49 14.65 5.49 4.89
CA ILE A 49 15.26 4.17 4.66
C ILE A 49 15.14 3.77 3.17
N LEU A 50 14.03 4.11 2.53
CA LEU A 50 13.74 3.76 1.14
C LEU A 50 14.27 4.76 0.11
N ALA A 51 14.75 5.93 0.54
CA ALA A 51 15.27 6.99 -0.31
C ALA A 51 16.36 6.59 -1.31
N PRO A 52 17.26 5.62 -1.03
CA PRO A 52 18.23 5.14 -2.03
C PRO A 52 17.58 4.51 -3.28
N GLY A 53 16.30 4.13 -3.22
CA GLY A 53 15.58 3.56 -4.36
C GLY A 53 16.01 2.13 -4.69
N GLU A 54 16.65 1.44 -3.76
CA GLU A 54 17.14 0.07 -3.94
C GLU A 54 16.08 -1.00 -3.64
N THR A 55 15.10 -0.65 -2.82
CA THR A 55 14.07 -1.55 -2.29
C THR A 55 12.70 -1.10 -2.79
N VAL A 56 11.94 -1.98 -3.45
CA VAL A 56 10.54 -1.71 -3.78
C VAL A 56 9.67 -1.99 -2.57
N ALA A 57 9.00 -0.98 -2.03
CA ALA A 57 8.11 -1.11 -0.89
C ALA A 57 6.64 -0.92 -1.29
N THR A 58 5.79 -1.90 -0.97
CA THR A 58 4.32 -1.75 -1.07
C THR A 58 3.70 -1.57 0.31
N ILE A 59 2.85 -0.56 0.45
CA ILE A 59 2.22 -0.16 1.71
C ILE A 59 0.72 -0.16 1.53
N ALA A 60 -0.01 -0.80 2.44
CA ALA A 60 -1.46 -0.72 2.48
C ALA A 60 -1.94 0.69 2.85
N CYS A 61 -2.87 1.29 2.11
CA CYS A 61 -3.28 2.68 2.34
C CYS A 61 -4.19 2.93 3.56
N GLY A 62 -4.81 1.88 4.10
CA GLY A 62 -5.79 1.98 5.18
C GLY A 62 -7.19 1.52 4.75
N ASN A 63 -7.99 1.09 5.72
CA ASN A 63 -9.35 0.58 5.52
C ASN A 63 -10.43 1.55 6.04
N ASN A 64 -10.09 2.83 6.15
CA ASN A 64 -10.93 3.90 6.69
C ASN A 64 -11.69 4.71 5.62
N GLY A 65 -11.74 4.26 4.36
CA GLY A 65 -12.29 5.02 3.22
C GLY A 65 -13.78 5.38 3.28
N GLU A 66 -14.52 4.80 4.22
CA GLU A 66 -15.93 5.11 4.53
C GLU A 66 -16.10 6.09 5.70
N ARG A 67 -15.01 6.46 6.39
CA ARG A 67 -15.04 7.50 7.43
C ARG A 67 -15.33 8.87 6.81
N ASP A 68 -15.66 9.84 7.66
CA ASP A 68 -16.17 11.14 7.22
C ASP A 68 -15.22 11.86 6.23
N ARG A 69 -15.82 12.34 5.14
CA ARG A 69 -15.11 13.07 4.08
C ARG A 69 -14.91 14.53 4.41
N ALA A 70 -15.86 15.15 5.10
CA ALA A 70 -15.80 16.57 5.45
C ALA A 70 -14.63 16.88 6.39
N THR A 71 -14.33 15.94 7.31
CA THR A 71 -13.21 16.03 8.25
C THR A 71 -11.96 15.28 7.79
N GLY A 72 -11.91 14.75 6.56
CA GLY A 72 -10.71 14.09 6.03
C GLY A 72 -10.39 12.71 6.64
N LEU A 73 -11.28 12.13 7.45
CA LEU A 73 -11.03 10.86 8.15
C LEU A 73 -10.91 9.64 7.22
N HIS A 74 -11.28 9.79 5.94
CA HIS A 74 -11.16 8.80 4.88
C HIS A 74 -9.78 8.77 4.19
N ARG A 75 -8.90 9.71 4.55
CA ARG A 75 -7.60 9.88 3.91
C ARG A 75 -6.69 8.67 4.13
N VAL A 76 -5.73 8.49 3.23
CA VAL A 76 -4.66 7.49 3.38
C VAL A 76 -3.96 7.63 4.74
N GLN A 77 -3.46 6.52 5.27
CA GLN A 77 -2.87 6.43 6.62
C GLN A 77 -1.35 6.27 6.53
N PRO A 78 -0.57 6.71 7.53
CA PRO A 78 0.87 6.45 7.55
C PRO A 78 1.19 4.95 7.54
N PRO A 79 2.29 4.53 6.89
CA PRO A 79 3.27 5.35 6.18
C PRO A 79 2.94 5.55 4.68
N SER A 80 1.72 5.25 4.23
CA SER A 80 1.42 5.14 2.79
C SER A 80 1.51 6.46 2.00
N ASP A 81 1.64 7.60 2.67
CA ASP A 81 1.92 8.90 2.05
C ASP A 81 3.38 9.13 1.64
N GLY A 82 4.28 8.21 1.98
CA GLY A 82 5.68 8.31 1.58
C GLY A 82 5.87 8.40 0.05
N VAL A 83 6.95 9.05 -0.35
CA VAL A 83 7.31 9.29 -1.76
C VAL A 83 8.04 8.08 -2.35
N ASN A 84 8.94 7.47 -1.55
CA ASN A 84 9.83 6.38 -1.93
C ASN A 84 9.18 4.99 -1.78
N MET A 85 7.86 4.96 -1.61
CA MET A 85 7.06 3.75 -1.46
C MET A 85 5.80 3.80 -2.35
N LEU A 86 5.19 2.64 -2.54
CA LEU A 86 3.96 2.43 -3.30
C LEU A 86 2.79 2.27 -2.35
N ALA A 87 1.89 3.25 -2.33
CA ALA A 87 0.64 3.22 -1.62
C ALA A 87 -0.38 2.42 -2.41
N ILE A 88 -0.81 1.29 -1.87
CA ILE A 88 -1.72 0.35 -2.53
C ILE A 88 -3.10 0.42 -1.87
N GLY A 89 -4.09 0.87 -2.64
CA GLY A 89 -5.49 0.75 -2.27
C GLY A 89 -6.10 -0.55 -2.81
N ALA A 90 -7.34 -0.82 -2.42
CA ALA A 90 -8.06 -2.02 -2.79
C ALA A 90 -9.15 -1.75 -3.85
N SER A 91 -9.26 -2.64 -4.84
CA SER A 91 -10.43 -2.76 -5.73
C SER A 91 -11.42 -3.80 -5.21
N ASP A 92 -12.70 -3.61 -5.53
CA ASP A 92 -13.82 -4.50 -5.16
C ASP A 92 -13.93 -5.76 -6.05
N GLY A 93 -13.15 -5.82 -7.13
CA GLY A 93 -13.09 -6.93 -8.09
C GLY A 93 -11.83 -6.88 -8.96
N PHE A 94 -11.65 -7.92 -9.77
CA PHE A 94 -10.49 -8.13 -10.66
C PHE A 94 -10.84 -8.19 -12.15
N GLY A 95 -12.13 -8.17 -12.49
CA GLY A 95 -12.64 -8.20 -13.86
C GLY A 95 -12.90 -6.80 -14.44
N SER A 96 -13.58 -6.75 -15.59
CA SER A 96 -14.09 -5.49 -16.12
C SER A 96 -15.12 -4.86 -15.16
N GLY A 97 -15.11 -3.53 -15.05
CA GLY A 97 -16.06 -2.79 -14.20
C GLY A 97 -15.74 -2.82 -12.71
N TRP A 98 -14.52 -3.21 -12.32
CA TRP A 98 -14.03 -3.04 -10.96
C TRP A 98 -14.12 -1.56 -10.53
N ARG A 99 -14.28 -1.32 -9.24
CA ARG A 99 -14.20 0.00 -8.60
C ARG A 99 -13.26 -0.04 -7.41
N ARG A 100 -12.88 1.12 -6.89
CA ARG A 100 -12.25 1.21 -5.56
C ARG A 100 -13.21 0.59 -4.53
N ALA A 101 -12.71 -0.32 -3.71
CA ALA A 101 -13.47 -0.86 -2.58
C ALA A 101 -13.80 0.29 -1.62
N THR A 102 -15.03 0.34 -1.10
CA THR A 102 -15.52 1.50 -0.33
C THR A 102 -14.63 1.79 0.88
N TYR A 103 -14.18 0.75 1.58
CA TYR A 103 -13.27 0.82 2.72
C TYR A 103 -11.86 1.32 2.37
N SER A 104 -11.39 1.24 1.12
CA SER A 104 -10.01 1.59 0.78
C SER A 104 -9.77 3.08 1.00
N ALA A 105 -8.84 3.47 1.85
CA ALA A 105 -8.48 4.87 2.00
C ALA A 105 -8.09 5.51 0.65
N CYS A 106 -8.37 6.79 0.49
CA CYS A 106 -8.01 7.54 -0.72
C CYS A 106 -7.41 8.90 -0.38
N GLY A 107 -6.77 9.54 -1.36
CA GLY A 107 -6.08 10.80 -1.16
C GLY A 107 -6.99 11.99 -0.80
N PRO A 108 -6.37 13.16 -0.59
CA PRO A 108 -4.97 13.43 -0.91
C PRO A 108 -3.98 12.86 0.11
N GLY A 109 -2.77 12.53 -0.35
CA GLY A 109 -1.58 12.37 0.50
C GLY A 109 -1.00 13.72 0.91
N ARG A 110 0.21 13.71 1.48
CA ARG A 110 0.93 14.93 1.90
C ARG A 110 1.87 15.40 0.80
N SER A 111 2.14 16.71 0.70
CA SER A 111 3.18 17.23 -0.21
C SER A 111 4.58 16.70 0.19
N PRO A 112 5.41 16.23 -0.77
CA PRO A 112 5.24 16.26 -2.23
C PRO A 112 4.53 15.04 -2.85
N GLY A 113 4.07 14.06 -2.07
CA GLY A 113 3.35 12.85 -2.50
C GLY A 113 1.82 12.98 -2.48
N TYR A 114 1.26 14.01 -3.14
CA TYR A 114 -0.16 14.36 -3.02
C TYR A 114 -1.14 13.33 -3.61
N VAL A 115 -0.78 12.71 -4.74
CA VAL A 115 -1.65 11.74 -5.42
C VAL A 115 -1.49 10.36 -4.78
N LYS A 116 -2.53 9.93 -4.05
CA LYS A 116 -2.59 8.65 -3.35
C LYS A 116 -4.00 8.05 -3.43
N PRO A 117 -4.16 6.70 -3.45
CA PRO A 117 -3.10 5.70 -3.57
C PRO A 117 -2.35 5.79 -4.90
N ASP A 118 -1.14 5.23 -4.99
CA ASP A 118 -0.36 5.20 -6.25
C ASP A 118 -1.10 4.35 -7.31
N PHE A 119 -1.73 3.25 -6.90
CA PHE A 119 -2.69 2.48 -7.70
C PHE A 119 -3.51 1.53 -6.82
N LEU A 120 -4.45 0.81 -7.45
CA LEU A 120 -5.32 -0.16 -6.80
C LEU A 120 -5.01 -1.58 -7.28
N THR A 121 -5.12 -2.56 -6.38
CA THR A 121 -5.12 -3.99 -6.71
C THR A 121 -6.27 -4.69 -6.00
N PHE A 122 -6.57 -5.92 -6.40
CA PHE A 122 -7.68 -6.66 -5.79
C PHE A 122 -7.42 -6.92 -4.31
N GLY A 123 -8.25 -6.30 -3.47
CA GLY A 123 -8.22 -6.46 -2.01
C GLY A 123 -9.46 -7.16 -1.45
N GLY A 124 -10.43 -7.52 -2.29
CA GLY A 124 -11.66 -8.19 -1.87
C GLY A 124 -12.79 -7.23 -1.52
N SER A 125 -14.01 -7.75 -1.54
CA SER A 125 -15.25 -7.10 -1.10
C SER A 125 -16.25 -8.14 -0.59
N HIS A 126 -17.38 -7.71 -0.05
CA HIS A 126 -18.47 -8.64 0.29
C HIS A 126 -19.01 -9.41 -0.92
N GLY A 127 -19.08 -8.75 -2.09
CA GLY A 127 -19.57 -9.38 -3.33
C GLY A 127 -18.53 -10.26 -4.02
N THR A 128 -17.25 -9.91 -3.91
CA THR A 128 -16.12 -10.65 -4.48
C THR A 128 -15.01 -10.75 -3.44
N PRO A 129 -15.04 -11.74 -2.52
CA PRO A 129 -14.07 -11.83 -1.44
C PRO A 129 -12.67 -12.19 -1.97
N PHE A 130 -11.65 -11.71 -1.29
CA PHE A 130 -10.30 -12.23 -1.46
C PHE A 130 -10.23 -13.60 -0.79
N LEU A 131 -9.80 -14.63 -1.51
CA LEU A 131 -9.71 -15.98 -0.95
C LEU A 131 -8.31 -16.22 -0.39
N ALA A 132 -8.22 -16.38 0.93
CA ALA A 132 -6.97 -16.79 1.60
C ALA A 132 -7.15 -18.12 2.32
N LEU A 133 -6.04 -18.75 2.68
CA LEU A 133 -6.06 -19.96 3.50
C LEU A 133 -6.66 -19.65 4.88
N ASN A 134 -7.57 -20.49 5.32
CA ASN A 134 -8.18 -20.38 6.63
C ASN A 134 -7.17 -20.76 7.71
N THR A 135 -7.04 -19.91 8.74
CA THR A 135 -6.07 -20.08 9.83
C THR A 135 -6.41 -21.21 10.81
N VAL A 136 -7.68 -21.63 10.87
CA VAL A 136 -8.19 -22.70 11.73
C VAL A 136 -8.34 -24.00 10.97
N ALA A 137 -8.72 -23.93 9.69
CA ALA A 137 -8.91 -25.08 8.80
C ALA A 137 -7.99 -24.98 7.56
N PRO A 138 -6.72 -25.42 7.63
CA PRO A 138 -5.72 -25.18 6.58
C PRO A 138 -6.06 -25.71 5.18
N HIS A 139 -7.03 -26.62 5.07
CA HIS A 139 -7.54 -27.17 3.81
C HIS A 139 -8.71 -26.37 3.21
N ALA A 140 -9.16 -25.31 3.88
CA ALA A 140 -10.27 -24.47 3.46
C ALA A 140 -9.80 -23.06 3.09
N ALA A 141 -10.55 -22.43 2.19
CA ALA A 141 -10.42 -21.01 1.91
C ALA A 141 -11.39 -20.20 2.80
N ALA A 142 -10.95 -19.03 3.25
CA ALA A 142 -11.78 -18.03 3.91
C ALA A 142 -11.84 -16.78 3.03
N GLY A 143 -13.04 -16.22 2.89
CA GLY A 143 -13.25 -14.94 2.24
C GLY A 143 -12.88 -13.80 3.17
N ILE A 144 -11.96 -12.94 2.74
CA ILE A 144 -11.49 -11.77 3.48
C ILE A 144 -11.45 -10.54 2.57
N MET A 145 -11.24 -9.36 3.15
CA MET A 145 -11.03 -8.14 2.39
C MET A 145 -10.13 -7.16 3.15
N GLY A 146 -9.45 -6.28 2.43
CA GLY A 146 -8.63 -5.22 3.00
C GLY A 146 -7.48 -4.79 2.09
N THR A 147 -7.02 -3.54 2.26
CA THR A 147 -5.81 -3.05 1.61
C THR A 147 -4.56 -3.85 2.01
N SER A 148 -4.59 -4.50 3.17
CA SER A 148 -3.57 -5.43 3.66
C SER A 148 -3.37 -6.65 2.76
N PHE A 149 -4.38 -7.04 1.96
CA PHE A 149 -4.31 -8.09 0.95
C PHE A 149 -4.01 -7.55 -0.44
N ALA A 150 -4.45 -6.33 -0.74
CA ALA A 150 -4.12 -5.64 -1.98
C ALA A 150 -2.60 -5.35 -2.10
N ALA A 151 -1.96 -4.86 -1.03
CA ALA A 151 -0.55 -4.52 -1.01
C ALA A 151 0.40 -5.67 -1.44
N PRO A 152 0.32 -6.89 -0.88
CA PRO A 152 1.17 -7.99 -1.32
C PRO A 152 0.86 -8.48 -2.75
N VAL A 153 -0.37 -8.30 -3.25
CA VAL A 153 -0.70 -8.59 -4.67
C VAL A 153 0.01 -7.61 -5.61
N ALA A 154 0.09 -6.34 -5.23
CA ALA A 154 0.89 -5.35 -5.96
C ALA A 154 2.38 -5.71 -5.93
N MET A 155 2.91 -6.10 -4.78
CA MET A 155 4.31 -6.53 -4.64
C MET A 155 4.62 -7.69 -5.57
N ARG A 156 3.76 -8.72 -5.59
CA ARG A 156 3.90 -9.88 -6.49
C ARG A 156 3.99 -9.44 -7.96
N THR A 157 3.21 -8.45 -8.37
CA THR A 157 3.24 -7.90 -9.73
C THR A 157 4.57 -7.20 -10.01
N GLY A 158 5.05 -6.36 -9.07
CA GLY A 158 6.37 -5.72 -9.17
C GLY A 158 7.53 -6.71 -9.24
N THR A 159 7.49 -7.77 -8.44
CA THR A 159 8.47 -8.87 -8.51
C THR A 159 8.43 -9.57 -9.88
N GLY A 160 7.22 -9.80 -10.40
CA GLY A 160 7.03 -10.34 -11.75
C GLY A 160 7.63 -9.47 -12.84
N VAL A 161 7.43 -8.15 -12.76
CA VAL A 161 8.06 -7.17 -13.67
C VAL A 161 9.58 -7.27 -13.57
N ARG A 162 10.15 -7.20 -12.36
CA ARG A 162 11.61 -7.27 -12.14
C ARG A 162 12.22 -8.56 -12.71
N ALA A 163 11.51 -9.69 -12.63
CA ALA A 163 11.96 -10.97 -13.14
C ALA A 163 12.07 -11.05 -14.68
N GLN A 164 11.45 -10.12 -15.41
CA GLN A 164 11.55 -10.06 -16.89
C GLN A 164 12.83 -9.37 -17.38
N PHE A 165 13.59 -8.72 -16.49
CA PHE A 165 14.78 -7.95 -16.87
C PHE A 165 16.05 -8.62 -16.37
N SER A 166 17.05 -8.73 -17.25
CA SER A 166 18.39 -9.24 -16.92
C SER A 166 19.17 -8.28 -16.02
N GLU A 167 18.97 -6.97 -16.21
CA GLU A 167 19.57 -5.92 -15.39
C GLU A 167 18.70 -5.59 -14.17
N ALA A 168 19.35 -5.08 -13.12
CA ALA A 168 18.65 -4.67 -11.92
C ALA A 168 17.80 -3.41 -12.16
N LEU A 169 16.48 -3.55 -12.05
CA LEU A 169 15.59 -2.40 -11.98
C LEU A 169 15.59 -1.83 -10.56
N TRP A 170 15.82 -0.53 -10.46
CA TRP A 170 15.70 0.21 -9.22
C TRP A 170 14.22 0.44 -8.89
N ALA A 171 13.93 0.71 -7.62
CA ALA A 171 12.57 0.87 -7.14
C ALA A 171 11.74 1.93 -7.89
N PRO A 172 12.29 3.11 -8.23
CA PRO A 172 11.57 4.10 -9.04
C PRO A 172 11.17 3.58 -10.42
N ALA A 173 12.00 2.74 -11.06
CA ALA A 173 11.69 2.16 -12.37
C ALA A 173 10.57 1.14 -12.28
N VAL A 174 10.58 0.27 -11.26
CA VAL A 174 9.49 -0.68 -11.00
C VAL A 174 8.20 0.08 -10.68
N LYS A 175 8.26 1.11 -9.82
CA LYS A 175 7.13 1.99 -9.50
C LYS A 175 6.55 2.64 -10.76
N ALA A 176 7.40 3.22 -11.60
CA ALA A 176 6.98 3.84 -12.86
C ALA A 176 6.27 2.85 -13.78
N LEU A 177 6.82 1.64 -13.97
CA LEU A 177 6.19 0.60 -14.79
C LEU A 177 4.83 0.17 -14.25
N LEU A 178 4.71 -0.05 -12.93
CA LEU A 178 3.46 -0.47 -12.30
C LEU A 178 2.37 0.61 -12.42
N VAL A 179 2.71 1.87 -12.13
CA VAL A 179 1.78 2.99 -12.23
C VAL A 179 1.38 3.26 -13.68
N HIS A 180 2.34 3.25 -14.61
CA HIS A 180 2.08 3.53 -16.02
C HIS A 180 1.19 2.46 -16.67
N HIS A 181 1.36 1.19 -16.30
CA HIS A 181 0.56 0.07 -16.80
C HIS A 181 -0.69 -0.23 -15.95
N ALA A 182 -0.99 0.57 -14.93
CA ALA A 182 -2.22 0.42 -14.18
C ALA A 182 -3.43 0.74 -15.09
N ASN A 183 -4.30 -0.25 -15.27
CA ASN A 183 -5.55 -0.08 -16.00
C ASN A 183 -6.48 0.86 -15.23
N GLY A 184 -7.09 1.81 -15.93
CA GLY A 184 -8.11 2.71 -15.41
C GLY A 184 -8.69 3.53 -16.56
N LYS A 185 -9.95 3.97 -16.45
CA LYS A 185 -10.47 4.96 -17.39
C LYS A 185 -9.70 6.26 -17.17
N GLU A 186 -9.23 6.92 -18.23
CA GLU A 186 -8.51 8.19 -18.10
C GLU A 186 -9.30 9.24 -17.31
N ALA A 187 -10.63 9.16 -17.35
CA ALA A 187 -11.54 10.05 -16.62
C ALA A 187 -11.50 9.91 -15.08
N ASP A 188 -11.01 8.80 -14.54
CA ASP A 188 -10.97 8.53 -13.09
C ASP A 188 -9.58 8.84 -12.48
N ARG A 189 -8.67 9.47 -13.24
CA ARG A 189 -7.27 9.76 -12.85
C ARG A 189 -7.08 11.13 -12.16
N THR A 190 -8.15 11.87 -11.89
CA THR A 190 -8.13 13.22 -11.30
C THR A 190 -8.69 13.24 -9.88
#